data_AF-A0AAD9UCQ1-F1
#
_entry.id   AF-A0AAD9UCQ1-F1
#
_cell.length_a   1.000
_cell.length_b   1.000
_cell.length_c   1.000
_cell.angle_alpha   90.00
_cell.angle_beta   90.00
_cell.angle_gamma   90.00
#
_symmetry.space_group_name_H-M   'P 1'
#
loop_
_entity.id
_entity.type
_entity.pdbx_description
1 polymer ?
#
loop_
_entity_poly.entity_id
_entity_poly.type
_entity_poly.pdbx_seq_one_letter_code
_entity_poly.pdbx_strand_id
1 'polypeptide(L)'
;MAAQRSVSILNESPTRIPSIDGHLKTAEEVSVEVQQILNRMKNEFISSDGKSVDYIGWKRSDLFTEYTDLIQELRSLDMTSLTEEGKTAFFINIYNALVIHGLCALEKLPESVMKVEPFWNTTGYNIGGHNFSLHDILHGVLRANRPHPSSKALPFEMSDPRLVFVIKSFDPRIHFAITFGAKSCPAFSVYSASSLDKQLSAATAHYLEDELSVYQVQRQVKVSRLFQWYWSDFGCNDVEAVRWCAAHVPGDKQYCLQLLLHQLETEGMVDIIYKEYFWNLNVYN
;
A
#
# COMPACT_ATOMS: atom_id res chain seq x y z
N MET A 1 -30.19 3.50 4.08
CA MET A 1 -28.90 4.15 4.41
C MET A 1 -28.40 4.80 3.14
N ALA A 2 -28.22 6.12 3.13
CA ALA A 2 -27.69 6.82 1.96
C ALA A 2 -26.24 6.37 1.73
N ALA A 3 -25.91 5.94 0.51
CA ALA A 3 -24.54 5.66 0.12
C ALA A 3 -23.72 6.94 0.29
N GLN A 4 -22.67 6.87 1.10
CA GLN A 4 -21.75 7.98 1.32
C GLN A 4 -21.10 8.34 -0.03
N ARG A 5 -21.00 9.65 -0.37
CA ARG A 5 -20.51 10.13 -1.68
C ARG A 5 -19.24 9.39 -2.12
N SER A 6 -19.28 8.83 -3.33
CA SER A 6 -18.21 8.07 -3.99
C SER A 6 -17.03 8.99 -4.29
N VAL A 7 -15.97 8.92 -3.49
CA VAL A 7 -14.79 9.80 -3.59
C VAL A 7 -14.32 9.91 -5.05
N SER A 8 -13.96 11.10 -5.53
CA SER A 8 -13.29 11.32 -6.83
C SER A 8 -12.23 12.42 -6.71
N ILE A 9 -11.33 12.49 -7.69
CA ILE A 9 -9.97 13.06 -7.64
C ILE A 9 -9.73 14.20 -6.63
N LEU A 10 -8.93 13.91 -5.61
CA LEU A 10 -8.80 14.73 -4.41
C LEU A 10 -7.84 15.93 -4.54
N ASN A 11 -7.09 16.02 -5.64
CA ASN A 11 -6.20 17.14 -5.93
C ASN A 11 -6.61 17.91 -7.19
N GLU A 12 -7.90 17.94 -7.53
CA GLU A 12 -8.43 18.74 -8.64
C GLU A 12 -8.94 20.13 -8.22
N SER A 13 -8.63 20.59 -6.99
CA SER A 13 -9.11 21.88 -6.52
C SER A 13 -8.54 23.05 -7.36
N PRO A 14 -9.39 23.99 -7.83
CA PRO A 14 -8.99 25.07 -8.73
C PRO A 14 -8.21 26.21 -8.05
N THR A 15 -7.93 26.10 -6.76
CA THR A 15 -7.44 27.21 -5.91
C THR A 15 -5.95 27.53 -6.07
N ARG A 16 -5.17 26.71 -6.79
CA ARG A 16 -3.77 27.03 -7.08
C ARG A 16 -3.38 26.63 -8.50
N ILE A 17 -3.05 27.63 -9.31
CA ILE A 17 -2.17 27.47 -10.47
C ILE A 17 -0.75 27.38 -9.90
N PRO A 18 0.10 26.42 -10.32
CA PRO A 18 1.49 26.33 -9.86
C PRO A 18 2.18 27.70 -9.89
N SER A 19 3.04 27.96 -8.91
CA SER A 19 3.69 29.26 -8.69
C SER A 19 4.15 29.93 -9.99
N ILE A 20 3.74 31.19 -10.16
CA ILE A 20 4.06 32.09 -11.29
C ILE A 20 5.58 32.36 -11.43
N ASP A 21 6.40 31.86 -10.49
CA ASP A 21 7.86 32.02 -10.46
C ASP A 21 8.65 31.00 -11.33
N GLY A 22 7.99 30.32 -12.28
CA GLY A 22 8.65 29.85 -13.50
C GLY A 22 9.57 28.61 -13.41
N HIS A 23 9.69 27.94 -12.27
CA HIS A 23 10.37 26.63 -12.19
C HIS A 23 9.41 25.56 -11.68
N LEU A 24 9.03 24.62 -12.56
CA LEU A 24 8.30 23.41 -12.16
C LEU A 24 9.25 22.54 -11.32
N LYS A 25 8.79 22.07 -10.16
CA LYS A 25 9.58 21.14 -9.34
C LYS A 25 9.76 19.81 -10.08
N THR A 26 10.93 19.19 -9.92
CA THR A 26 11.14 17.84 -10.47
C THR A 26 10.40 16.78 -9.64
N ALA A 27 10.19 15.60 -10.22
CA ALA A 27 9.58 14.50 -9.49
C ALA A 27 10.39 14.08 -8.26
N GLU A 28 11.72 14.20 -8.29
CA GLU A 28 12.59 13.92 -7.14
C GLU A 28 12.36 14.92 -6.01
N GLU A 29 12.28 16.22 -6.33
CA GLU A 29 12.04 17.28 -5.34
C GLU A 29 10.70 17.08 -4.64
N VAL A 30 9.63 16.86 -5.42
CA VAL A 30 8.30 16.59 -4.86
C VAL A 30 8.28 15.26 -4.10
N SER A 31 9.01 14.23 -4.55
CA SER A 31 9.13 12.98 -3.81
C SER A 31 9.78 13.17 -2.43
N VAL A 32 10.77 14.06 -2.32
CA VAL A 32 11.42 14.38 -1.04
C VAL A 32 10.47 15.14 -0.12
N GLU A 33 9.75 16.15 -0.65
CA GLU A 33 8.76 16.90 0.13
C GLU A 33 7.62 16.00 0.63
N VAL A 34 7.11 15.11 -0.23
CA VAL A 34 6.10 14.11 0.14
C VAL A 34 6.64 13.20 1.26
N GLN A 35 7.88 12.72 1.17
CA GLN A 35 8.47 11.93 2.24
C GLN A 35 8.58 12.71 3.56
N GLN A 36 9.00 13.97 3.51
CA GLN A 36 9.14 14.79 4.71
C GLN A 36 7.80 15.01 5.41
N ILE A 37 6.76 15.39 4.67
CA ILE A 37 5.44 15.61 5.26
C ILE A 37 4.81 14.33 5.78
N LEU A 38 4.99 13.20 5.09
CA LEU A 38 4.50 11.90 5.56
C LEU A 38 5.25 11.40 6.78
N ASN A 39 6.53 11.72 6.94
CA ASN A 39 7.27 11.40 8.17
C ASN A 39 6.77 12.23 9.36
N ARG A 40 6.49 13.52 9.16
CA ARG A 40 5.84 14.37 10.19
C ARG A 40 4.46 13.81 10.56
N MET A 41 3.65 13.49 9.55
CA MET A 41 2.33 12.88 9.72
C MET A 41 2.41 11.55 10.47
N LYS A 42 3.38 10.70 10.13
CA LYS A 42 3.65 9.44 10.83
C LYS A 42 3.96 9.67 12.31
N ASN A 43 4.84 10.62 12.62
CA ASN A 43 5.27 10.86 13.99
C ASN A 43 4.16 11.45 14.88
N GLU A 44 3.23 12.22 14.30
CA GLU A 44 2.17 12.90 15.05
C GLU A 44 0.84 12.14 15.08
N PHE A 45 0.49 11.42 14.01
CA PHE A 45 -0.87 10.87 13.82
C PHE A 45 -0.91 9.37 13.55
N ILE A 46 0.22 8.67 13.61
CA ILE A 46 0.28 7.21 13.48
C ILE A 46 0.83 6.63 14.79
N SER A 47 0.25 5.53 15.26
CA SER A 47 0.67 4.89 16.50
C SER A 47 2.13 4.42 16.41
N SER A 48 2.79 4.23 17.55
CA SER A 48 4.20 3.84 17.59
C SER A 48 4.50 2.49 16.90
N ASP A 49 3.52 1.60 16.86
CA ASP A 49 3.58 0.33 16.11
C ASP A 49 3.22 0.46 14.62
N GLY A 50 2.85 1.66 14.17
CA GLY A 50 2.47 1.97 12.80
C GLY A 50 1.06 1.51 12.39
N LYS A 51 0.27 0.93 13.29
CA LYS A 51 -0.96 0.21 12.92
C LYS A 51 -2.23 1.05 12.97
N SER A 52 -2.28 2.09 13.80
CA SER A 52 -3.47 2.92 14.03
C SER A 52 -3.25 4.36 13.59
N VAL A 53 -4.30 5.02 13.10
CA VAL A 53 -4.25 6.38 12.54
C VAL A 53 -5.25 7.29 13.25
N ASP A 54 -4.81 8.50 13.61
CA ASP A 54 -5.68 9.55 14.13
C ASP A 54 -6.22 10.37 12.96
N TYR A 55 -7.19 9.81 12.25
CA TYR A 55 -7.82 10.46 11.11
C TYR A 55 -8.43 11.83 11.46
N ILE A 56 -8.99 11.97 12.67
CA ILE A 56 -9.69 13.19 13.09
C ILE A 56 -8.67 14.27 13.42
N GLY A 57 -7.64 13.94 14.21
CA GLY A 57 -6.53 14.83 14.52
C GLY A 57 -5.80 15.27 13.26
N TRP A 58 -5.48 14.31 12.37
CA TRP A 58 -4.84 14.60 11.09
C TRP A 58 -5.65 15.60 10.28
N LYS A 59 -6.93 15.31 9.99
CA LYS A 59 -7.82 16.17 9.19
C LYS A 59 -7.96 17.60 9.73
N ARG A 60 -7.78 17.80 11.04
CA ARG A 60 -7.90 19.11 11.71
C ARG A 60 -6.57 19.85 11.85
N SER A 61 -5.46 19.21 11.52
CA SER A 61 -4.13 19.77 11.69
C SER A 61 -3.75 20.72 10.54
N ASP A 62 -2.89 21.69 10.83
CA ASP A 62 -2.27 22.54 9.80
C ASP A 62 -1.44 21.70 8.82
N LEU A 63 -0.87 20.58 9.31
CA LEU A 63 -0.09 19.65 8.50
C LEU A 63 -0.92 18.96 7.41
N PHE A 64 -2.22 18.76 7.64
CA PHE A 64 -3.12 18.30 6.58
C PHE A 64 -3.32 19.35 5.50
N THR A 65 -3.42 20.64 5.87
CA THR A 65 -3.47 21.74 4.89
C THR A 65 -2.18 21.81 4.08
N GLU A 66 -1.01 21.77 4.73
CA GLU A 66 0.30 21.68 4.06
C GLU A 66 0.36 20.51 3.07
N TYR A 67 -0.17 19.34 3.47
CA TYR A 67 -0.22 18.15 2.62
C TYR A 67 -1.15 18.34 1.42
N THR A 68 -2.36 18.86 1.63
CA THR A 68 -3.32 19.09 0.54
C THR A 68 -2.84 20.13 -0.48
N ASP A 69 -2.01 21.08 -0.04
CA ASP A 69 -1.35 22.04 -0.92
C ASP A 69 -0.22 21.38 -1.72
N LEU A 70 0.62 20.56 -1.07
CA LEU A 70 1.71 19.84 -1.72
C LEU A 70 1.21 18.88 -2.81
N ILE A 71 0.13 18.14 -2.56
CA ILE A 71 -0.40 17.18 -3.54
C ILE A 71 -0.96 17.84 -4.81
N GLN A 72 -1.13 19.18 -4.84
CA GLN A 72 -1.47 19.89 -6.08
C GLN A 72 -0.30 19.86 -7.07
N GLU A 73 0.94 19.84 -6.60
CA GLU A 73 2.15 19.79 -7.45
C GLU A 73 2.20 18.51 -8.29
N LEU A 74 1.55 17.43 -7.83
CA LEU A 74 1.51 16.14 -8.53
C LEU A 74 0.98 16.26 -9.96
N ARG A 75 0.07 17.20 -10.19
CA ARG A 75 -0.67 17.37 -11.46
C ARG A 75 0.23 17.66 -12.65
N SER A 76 1.35 18.34 -12.43
CA SER A 76 2.30 18.77 -13.47
C SER A 76 3.62 18.01 -13.41
N LEU A 77 3.71 16.94 -12.62
CA LEU A 77 4.95 16.18 -12.48
C LEU A 77 5.33 15.45 -13.77
N ASP A 78 6.56 15.69 -14.22
CA ASP A 78 7.23 14.80 -15.14
C ASP A 78 7.90 13.67 -14.36
N MET A 79 7.33 12.47 -14.45
CA MET A 79 7.81 11.28 -13.75
C MET A 79 8.88 10.50 -14.52
N THR A 80 9.27 10.96 -15.71
CA THR A 80 10.21 10.23 -16.58
C THR A 80 11.64 10.26 -16.06
N SER A 81 11.98 11.19 -15.17
CA SER A 81 13.32 11.33 -14.57
C SER A 81 13.58 10.34 -13.42
N LEU A 82 12.53 9.82 -12.78
CA LEU A 82 12.68 8.93 -11.63
C LEU A 82 13.29 7.58 -12.03
N THR A 83 14.21 7.08 -11.19
CA THR A 83 14.63 5.67 -11.26
C THR A 83 13.46 4.74 -10.93
N GLU A 84 13.58 3.45 -11.23
CA GLU A 84 12.53 2.48 -10.91
C GLU A 84 12.28 2.39 -9.39
N GLU A 85 13.34 2.49 -8.57
CA GLU A 85 13.24 2.55 -7.11
C GLU A 85 12.58 3.85 -6.65
N GLY A 86 12.93 4.99 -7.26
CA GLY A 86 12.31 6.27 -6.96
C GLY A 86 10.82 6.29 -7.27
N LYS A 87 10.44 5.77 -8.44
CA LYS A 87 9.05 5.59 -8.87
C LYS A 87 8.29 4.66 -7.92
N THR A 88 8.87 3.52 -7.56
CA THR A 88 8.24 2.57 -6.63
C THR A 88 8.03 3.19 -5.25
N ALA A 89 9.06 3.80 -4.67
CA ALA A 89 8.98 4.47 -3.37
C ALA A 89 7.93 5.60 -3.38
N PHE A 90 7.93 6.41 -4.44
CA PHE A 90 6.95 7.48 -4.63
C PHE A 90 5.52 6.93 -4.66
N PHE A 91 5.21 5.95 -5.50
CA PHE A 91 3.85 5.43 -5.61
C PHE A 91 3.38 4.68 -4.36
N ILE A 92 4.28 4.01 -3.62
CA ILE A 92 3.92 3.44 -2.30
C ILE A 92 3.50 4.55 -1.33
N ASN A 93 4.30 5.61 -1.23
CA ASN A 93 4.01 6.76 -0.37
C ASN A 93 2.69 7.44 -0.77
N ILE A 94 2.50 7.68 -2.07
CA ILE A 94 1.27 8.29 -2.59
C ILE A 94 0.06 7.40 -2.32
N TYR A 95 0.15 6.09 -2.56
CA TYR A 95 -0.95 5.16 -2.27
C TYR A 95 -1.35 5.22 -0.79
N ASN A 96 -0.37 5.06 0.11
CA ASN A 96 -0.60 5.06 1.55
C ASN A 96 -1.22 6.38 2.04
N ALA A 97 -0.72 7.50 1.54
CA ALA A 97 -1.24 8.81 1.88
C ALA A 97 -2.65 9.03 1.29
N LEU A 98 -2.91 8.57 0.07
CA LEU A 98 -4.21 8.67 -0.61
C LEU A 98 -5.30 7.87 0.12
N VAL A 99 -4.98 6.69 0.66
CA VAL A 99 -5.94 5.93 1.49
C VAL A 99 -6.38 6.77 2.70
N ILE A 100 -5.42 7.36 3.40
CA ILE A 100 -5.72 8.16 4.60
C ILE A 100 -6.46 9.45 4.23
N HIS A 101 -6.01 10.15 3.19
CA HIS A 101 -6.67 11.36 2.70
C HIS A 101 -8.10 11.06 2.23
N GLY A 102 -8.31 9.97 1.48
CA GLY A 102 -9.63 9.55 1.03
C GLY A 102 -10.60 9.29 2.17
N LEU A 103 -10.15 8.61 3.24
CA LEU A 103 -10.95 8.41 4.45
C LEU A 103 -11.24 9.72 5.18
N CYS A 104 -10.26 10.63 5.26
CA CYS A 104 -10.46 11.97 5.82
C CYS A 104 -11.42 12.82 4.97
N ALA A 105 -11.47 12.64 3.65
CA ALA A 105 -12.35 13.39 2.77
C ALA A 105 -13.84 13.01 2.94
N LEU A 106 -14.14 11.87 3.56
CA LEU A 106 -15.50 11.47 3.88
C LEU A 106 -16.12 12.42 4.93
N GLU A 107 -17.45 12.57 4.85
CA GLU A 107 -18.22 13.35 5.84
C GLU A 107 -18.11 12.74 7.25
N LYS A 108 -18.05 11.41 7.34
CA LYS A 108 -17.93 10.63 8.58
C LYS A 108 -17.04 9.42 8.34
N LEU A 109 -16.20 9.07 9.31
CA LEU A 109 -15.42 7.84 9.24
C LEU A 109 -16.36 6.61 9.29
N PRO A 110 -16.20 5.65 8.36
CA PRO A 110 -16.95 4.41 8.40
C PRO A 110 -16.37 3.46 9.47
N GLU A 111 -17.17 2.49 9.91
CA GLU A 111 -16.66 1.40 10.77
C GLU A 111 -15.63 0.51 10.04
N SER A 112 -15.78 0.40 8.72
CA SER A 112 -14.90 -0.37 7.85
C SER A 112 -14.82 0.33 6.50
N VAL A 113 -13.61 0.38 5.93
CA VAL A 113 -13.39 0.90 4.57
C VAL A 113 -14.25 0.16 3.52
N MET A 114 -14.58 -1.10 3.76
CA MET A 114 -15.44 -1.91 2.88
C MET A 114 -16.88 -1.38 2.79
N LYS A 115 -17.33 -0.53 3.72
CA LYS A 115 -18.66 0.10 3.65
C LYS A 115 -18.71 1.30 2.70
N VAL A 116 -17.55 1.71 2.17
CA VAL A 116 -17.43 2.81 1.23
C VAL A 116 -17.22 2.20 -0.15
N GLU A 117 -18.29 2.01 -0.92
CA GLU A 117 -18.21 1.40 -2.25
C GLU A 117 -18.53 2.43 -3.34
N PRO A 118 -17.67 2.61 -4.37
CA PRO A 118 -16.45 1.85 -4.68
C PRO A 118 -15.15 2.61 -4.30
N PHE A 119 -14.74 2.60 -3.02
CA PHE A 119 -13.63 3.43 -2.50
C PHE A 119 -12.34 3.33 -3.31
N TRP A 120 -11.83 2.12 -3.59
CA TRP A 120 -10.55 1.97 -4.30
C TRP A 120 -10.60 2.38 -5.78
N ASN A 121 -11.76 2.29 -6.42
CA ASN A 121 -11.87 2.60 -7.85
C ASN A 121 -12.16 4.07 -8.10
N THR A 122 -12.66 4.79 -7.10
CA THR A 122 -13.07 6.19 -7.29
C THR A 122 -12.14 7.16 -6.54
N THR A 123 -11.54 6.77 -5.41
CA THR A 123 -10.56 7.59 -4.70
C THR A 123 -9.25 7.70 -5.47
N GLY A 124 -8.85 8.90 -5.85
CA GLY A 124 -7.70 9.10 -6.74
C GLY A 124 -7.02 10.46 -6.64
N TYR A 125 -5.88 10.56 -7.31
CA TYR A 125 -5.15 11.80 -7.59
C TYR A 125 -4.89 11.95 -9.10
N ASN A 126 -4.79 13.19 -9.55
CA ASN A 126 -4.17 13.54 -10.82
C ASN A 126 -2.65 13.63 -10.64
N ILE A 127 -1.91 12.86 -11.41
CA ILE A 127 -0.44 12.79 -11.37
C ILE A 127 0.07 12.90 -12.81
N GLY A 128 0.88 13.92 -13.09
CA GLY A 128 1.41 14.18 -14.43
C GLY A 128 0.32 14.33 -15.50
N GLY A 129 -0.82 14.94 -15.16
CA GLY A 129 -1.95 15.13 -16.06
C GLY A 129 -2.89 13.93 -16.19
N HIS A 130 -2.60 12.81 -15.52
CA HIS A 130 -3.40 11.58 -15.59
C HIS A 130 -4.07 11.26 -14.26
N ASN A 131 -5.32 10.81 -14.31
CA ASN A 131 -6.06 10.41 -13.12
C ASN A 131 -5.69 8.96 -12.75
N PHE A 132 -5.29 8.76 -11.50
CA PHE A 132 -4.99 7.46 -10.91
C PHE A 132 -5.86 7.23 -9.67
N SER A 133 -6.70 6.21 -9.71
CA SER A 133 -7.37 5.69 -8.53
C SER A 133 -6.41 4.88 -7.65
N LEU A 134 -6.80 4.56 -6.41
CA LEU A 134 -6.05 3.60 -5.57
C LEU A 134 -5.87 2.26 -6.29
N HIS A 135 -6.91 1.78 -6.97
CA HIS A 135 -6.84 0.56 -7.80
C HIS A 135 -5.78 0.70 -8.91
N ASP A 136 -5.76 1.83 -9.62
CA ASP A 136 -4.78 2.10 -10.68
C ASP A 136 -3.35 2.14 -10.15
N ILE A 137 -3.13 2.79 -9.00
CA ILE A 137 -1.79 2.87 -8.39
C ILE A 137 -1.33 1.48 -7.97
N LEU A 138 -2.16 0.72 -7.27
CA LEU A 138 -1.75 -0.60 -6.77
C LEU A 138 -1.59 -1.61 -7.90
N HIS A 139 -2.64 -1.82 -8.69
CA HIS A 139 -2.67 -2.90 -9.68
C HIS A 139 -2.03 -2.49 -11.00
N GLY A 140 -2.30 -1.27 -11.45
CA GLY A 140 -1.75 -0.73 -12.68
C GLY A 140 -0.27 -0.41 -12.55
N VAL A 141 0.11 0.41 -11.57
CA VAL A 141 1.49 0.88 -11.42
C VAL A 141 2.35 -0.09 -10.61
N LEU A 142 2.04 -0.30 -9.33
CA LEU A 142 2.90 -0.99 -8.37
C LEU A 142 2.96 -2.51 -8.55
N ARG A 143 1.91 -3.14 -9.13
CA ARG A 143 1.91 -4.56 -9.49
C ARG A 143 2.24 -4.81 -10.96
N ALA A 144 2.89 -3.86 -11.63
CA ALA A 144 3.30 -3.99 -13.03
C ALA A 144 2.13 -4.36 -13.97
N ASN A 145 1.04 -3.61 -13.86
CA ASN A 145 -0.20 -3.77 -14.64
C ASN A 145 -0.87 -5.15 -14.53
N ARG A 146 -0.80 -5.79 -13.35
CA ARG A 146 -1.46 -7.09 -13.10
C ARG A 146 -2.93 -6.89 -12.73
N PRO A 147 -3.83 -7.79 -13.16
CA PRO A 147 -5.24 -7.72 -12.79
C PRO A 147 -5.44 -7.86 -11.28
N HIS A 148 -6.48 -7.20 -10.75
CA HIS A 148 -6.96 -7.45 -9.38
C HIS A 148 -7.34 -8.94 -9.23
N PRO A 149 -7.08 -9.60 -8.08
CA PRO A 149 -7.36 -11.04 -7.93
C PRO A 149 -8.79 -11.51 -8.24
N SER A 150 -9.78 -10.65 -8.01
CA SER A 150 -11.19 -10.91 -8.33
C SER A 150 -11.60 -10.56 -9.77
N SER A 151 -10.66 -10.10 -10.61
CA SER A 151 -10.90 -9.68 -11.99
C SER A 151 -9.88 -10.32 -12.94
N LYS A 152 -10.24 -10.40 -14.22
CA LYS A 152 -9.31 -10.77 -15.30
C LYS A 152 -8.90 -9.56 -16.15
N ALA A 153 -9.56 -8.42 -15.96
CA ALA A 153 -9.28 -7.20 -16.72
C ALA A 153 -7.96 -6.58 -16.26
N LEU A 154 -7.14 -6.15 -17.21
CA LEU A 154 -5.96 -5.36 -16.91
C LEU A 154 -6.39 -3.98 -16.39
N PRO A 155 -5.66 -3.40 -15.43
CA PRO A 155 -5.90 -2.02 -15.01
C PRO A 155 -5.73 -1.03 -16.16
N PHE A 156 -4.69 -1.21 -16.99
CA PHE A 156 -4.38 -0.38 -18.14
C PHE A 156 -4.30 -1.21 -19.42
N GLU A 157 -5.05 -0.81 -20.43
CA GLU A 157 -5.00 -1.40 -21.78
C GLU A 157 -3.75 -0.93 -22.54
N MET A 158 -3.38 -1.60 -23.65
CA MET A 158 -2.15 -1.32 -24.40
C MET A 158 -2.01 0.13 -24.91
N SER A 159 -3.12 0.84 -25.12
CA SER A 159 -3.13 2.23 -25.57
C SER A 159 -3.27 3.25 -24.44
N ASP A 160 -3.31 2.79 -23.18
CA ASP A 160 -3.44 3.69 -22.04
C ASP A 160 -2.12 4.49 -21.87
N PRO A 161 -2.18 5.84 -21.91
CA PRO A 161 -0.97 6.66 -21.78
C PRO A 161 -0.30 6.49 -20.40
N ARG A 162 -1.02 6.01 -19.38
CA ARG A 162 -0.49 5.78 -18.03
C ARG A 162 0.49 4.61 -17.97
N LEU A 163 0.62 3.81 -19.03
CA LEU A 163 1.60 2.71 -19.09
C LEU A 163 3.05 3.20 -18.88
N VAL A 164 3.37 4.46 -19.19
CA VAL A 164 4.72 5.02 -18.95
C VAL A 164 5.09 5.13 -17.46
N PHE A 165 4.08 5.15 -16.58
CA PHE A 165 4.26 5.22 -15.12
C PHE A 165 4.36 3.84 -14.48
N VAL A 166 4.14 2.76 -15.23
CA VAL A 166 4.17 1.40 -14.68
C VAL A 166 5.61 1.00 -14.35
N ILE A 167 5.81 0.33 -13.21
CA ILE A 167 7.13 -0.19 -12.85
C ILE A 167 7.45 -1.41 -13.72
N LYS A 168 8.72 -1.58 -14.08
CA LYS A 168 9.17 -2.64 -15.00
C LYS A 168 9.12 -4.03 -14.38
N SER A 169 9.34 -4.12 -13.07
CA SER A 169 9.37 -5.39 -12.34
C SER A 169 8.57 -5.25 -11.05
N PHE A 170 7.66 -6.19 -10.84
CA PHE A 170 6.88 -6.25 -9.61
C PHE A 170 7.66 -6.96 -8.50
N ASP A 171 7.68 -6.34 -7.32
CA ASP A 171 8.21 -6.90 -6.09
C ASP A 171 7.05 -7.29 -5.13
N PRO A 172 6.85 -8.60 -4.81
CA PRO A 172 5.79 -9.04 -3.90
C PRO A 172 5.84 -8.41 -2.51
N ARG A 173 7.00 -7.91 -2.07
CA ARG A 173 7.16 -7.22 -0.78
C ARG A 173 6.33 -5.94 -0.69
N ILE A 174 5.91 -5.37 -1.82
CA ILE A 174 5.04 -4.19 -1.89
C ILE A 174 3.71 -4.42 -1.15
N HIS A 175 3.17 -5.65 -1.13
CA HIS A 175 1.94 -5.98 -0.38
C HIS A 175 2.06 -5.70 1.12
N PHE A 176 3.27 -5.72 1.67
CA PHE A 176 3.57 -5.44 3.07
C PHE A 176 4.00 -3.98 3.32
N ALA A 177 4.07 -3.18 2.26
CA ALA A 177 4.41 -1.76 2.30
C ALA A 177 3.20 -0.84 2.11
N ILE A 178 2.05 -1.41 1.74
CA ILE A 178 0.82 -0.67 1.44
C ILE A 178 -0.25 -0.88 2.52
N THR A 179 -1.03 0.17 2.83
CA THR A 179 -2.17 0.11 3.75
C THR A 179 -3.50 0.18 3.02
N PHE A 180 -4.50 -0.54 3.49
CA PHE A 180 -5.88 -0.50 3.00
C PHE A 180 -6.83 0.26 3.95
N GLY A 181 -6.31 0.88 5.02
CA GLY A 181 -7.13 1.55 6.04
C GLY A 181 -7.91 0.56 6.93
N ALA A 182 -7.35 -0.62 7.16
CA ALA A 182 -7.95 -1.69 7.96
C ALA A 182 -7.02 -2.14 9.10
N LYS A 183 -7.58 -2.73 10.17
CA LYS A 183 -6.81 -3.17 11.35
C LYS A 183 -5.73 -4.22 11.05
N SER A 184 -5.98 -5.12 10.10
CA SER A 184 -5.03 -6.16 9.69
C SER A 184 -4.02 -5.70 8.62
N CYS A 185 -3.97 -4.39 8.33
CA CYS A 185 -3.00 -3.85 7.39
C CYS A 185 -1.57 -3.93 7.93
N PRO A 186 -0.57 -3.98 7.03
CA PRO A 186 0.81 -3.69 7.40
C PRO A 186 0.96 -2.32 8.07
N ALA A 187 1.99 -2.19 8.88
CA ALA A 187 2.31 -0.95 9.58
C ALA A 187 2.69 0.17 8.59
N PHE A 188 2.14 1.37 8.80
CA PHE A 188 2.41 2.52 7.95
C PHE A 188 3.89 2.94 8.04
N SER A 189 4.50 3.12 6.87
CA SER A 189 5.89 3.57 6.73
C SER A 189 6.06 4.46 5.51
N VAL A 190 7.17 5.20 5.50
CA VAL A 190 7.55 6.14 4.44
C VAL A 190 8.81 5.63 3.78
N TYR A 191 8.80 5.57 2.45
CA TYR A 191 9.82 4.90 1.63
C TYR A 191 10.65 5.91 0.84
N SER A 192 11.94 5.61 0.66
CA SER A 192 12.86 6.41 -0.15
C SER A 192 13.53 5.54 -1.20
N ALA A 193 13.91 6.14 -2.34
CA ALA A 193 14.59 5.42 -3.42
C ALA A 193 15.87 4.73 -2.94
N SER A 194 16.68 5.44 -2.15
CA SER A 194 17.99 4.97 -1.70
C SER A 194 17.94 3.85 -0.66
N SER A 195 16.80 3.66 0.02
CA SER A 195 16.63 2.66 1.08
C SER A 195 15.51 1.66 0.79
N LEU A 196 14.92 1.70 -0.41
CA LEU A 196 13.69 0.97 -0.75
C LEU A 196 13.80 -0.52 -0.44
N ASP A 197 14.85 -1.19 -0.93
CA ASP A 197 15.03 -2.64 -0.73
C ASP A 197 15.08 -3.03 0.76
N LYS A 198 15.86 -2.27 1.55
CA LYS A 198 15.97 -2.47 2.99
C LYS A 198 14.64 -2.21 3.69
N GLN A 199 13.91 -1.17 3.29
CA GLN A 199 12.62 -0.81 3.89
C GLN A 199 11.52 -1.82 3.54
N LEU A 200 11.49 -2.32 2.31
CA LEU A 200 10.58 -3.40 1.89
C LEU A 200 10.87 -4.70 2.67
N SER A 201 12.15 -5.03 2.85
CA SER A 201 12.57 -6.19 3.65
C SER A 201 12.15 -6.04 5.12
N ALA A 202 12.35 -4.85 5.71
CA ALA A 202 11.96 -4.58 7.09
C ALA A 202 10.43 -4.63 7.28
N ALA A 203 9.66 -4.04 6.36
CA ALA A 203 8.20 -4.07 6.40
C ALA A 203 7.65 -5.50 6.27
N THR A 204 8.25 -6.30 5.37
CA THR A 204 7.92 -7.72 5.19
C THR A 204 8.20 -8.52 6.46
N ALA A 205 9.42 -8.39 7.01
CA ALA A 205 9.82 -9.11 8.20
C ALA A 205 8.93 -8.77 9.40
N HIS A 206 8.61 -7.49 9.60
CA HIS A 206 7.71 -7.04 10.65
C HIS A 206 6.30 -7.60 10.46
N TYR A 207 5.75 -7.57 9.24
CA TYR A 207 4.44 -8.14 8.96
C TYR A 207 4.38 -9.65 9.23
N LEU A 208 5.39 -10.38 8.78
CA LEU A 208 5.49 -11.83 9.03
C LEU A 208 5.67 -12.15 10.51
N GLU A 209 6.41 -11.34 11.25
CA GLU A 209 6.55 -11.51 12.70
C GLU A 209 5.18 -11.46 13.39
N ASP A 210 4.31 -10.54 12.99
CA ASP A 210 2.99 -10.40 13.61
C ASP A 210 1.95 -11.39 13.09
N GLU A 211 1.98 -11.67 11.78
CA GLU A 211 0.88 -12.37 11.10
C GLU A 211 1.16 -13.85 10.83
N LEU A 212 2.40 -14.31 10.95
CA LEU A 212 2.76 -15.71 10.79
C LEU A 212 2.87 -16.42 12.15
N SER A 213 2.13 -17.52 12.30
CA SER A 213 2.24 -18.42 13.44
C SER A 213 2.62 -19.82 12.99
N VAL A 214 3.69 -20.36 13.57
CA VAL A 214 4.25 -21.67 13.22
C VAL A 214 4.08 -22.61 14.40
N TYR A 215 3.30 -23.67 14.22
CA TYR A 215 2.98 -24.66 15.25
C TYR A 215 3.57 -26.01 14.86
N GLN A 216 4.83 -26.23 15.22
CA GLN A 216 5.60 -27.39 14.77
C GLN A 216 5.00 -28.73 15.23
N VAL A 217 4.53 -28.81 16.49
CA VAL A 217 3.96 -30.06 17.06
C VAL A 217 2.64 -30.42 16.38
N GLN A 218 1.78 -29.42 16.14
CA GLN A 218 0.49 -29.58 15.47
C GLN A 218 0.62 -29.69 13.94
N ARG A 219 1.85 -29.56 13.40
CA ARG A 219 2.11 -29.46 11.96
C ARG A 219 1.20 -28.43 11.27
N GLN A 220 1.15 -27.23 11.83
CA GLN A 220 0.24 -26.19 11.37
C GLN A 220 0.96 -24.85 11.15
N VAL A 221 0.63 -24.19 10.05
CA VAL A 221 1.08 -22.83 9.74
C VAL A 221 -0.15 -21.94 9.59
N LYS A 222 -0.23 -20.88 10.40
CA LYS A 222 -1.24 -19.83 10.23
C LYS A 222 -0.62 -18.62 9.56
N VAL A 223 -1.20 -18.18 8.45
CA VAL A 223 -0.68 -17.09 7.62
C VAL A 223 -1.78 -16.08 7.28
N SER A 224 -1.39 -14.85 6.96
CA SER A 224 -2.34 -13.81 6.55
C SER A 224 -3.12 -14.20 5.28
N ARG A 225 -4.41 -13.84 5.24
CA ARG A 225 -5.27 -14.02 4.07
C ARG A 225 -4.80 -13.23 2.83
N LEU A 226 -3.89 -12.26 2.99
CA LEU A 226 -3.24 -11.58 1.85
C LEU A 226 -2.58 -12.57 0.87
N PHE A 227 -1.93 -13.60 1.40
CA PHE A 227 -1.29 -14.64 0.58
C PHE A 227 -2.30 -15.45 -0.23
N GLN A 228 -3.52 -15.63 0.30
CA GLN A 228 -4.59 -16.30 -0.43
C GLN A 228 -5.19 -15.41 -1.51
N TRP A 229 -5.49 -14.14 -1.19
CA TRP A 229 -6.06 -13.21 -2.17
C TRP A 229 -5.09 -12.94 -3.32
N TYR A 230 -3.81 -12.76 -3.03
CA TYR A 230 -2.78 -12.47 -4.02
C TYR A 230 -1.90 -13.68 -4.30
N TRP A 231 -2.42 -14.90 -4.21
CA TRP A 231 -1.63 -16.13 -4.40
C TRP A 231 -0.77 -16.15 -5.67
N SER A 232 -1.23 -15.56 -6.79
CA SER A 232 -0.48 -15.47 -8.04
C SER A 232 0.78 -14.62 -7.95
N ASP A 233 0.83 -13.73 -6.96
CA ASP A 233 2.00 -12.90 -6.64
C ASP A 233 3.01 -13.65 -5.75
N PHE A 234 2.61 -14.78 -5.17
CA PHE A 234 3.39 -15.61 -4.23
C PHE A 234 3.56 -17.07 -4.71
N GLY A 235 3.48 -17.33 -6.02
CA GLY A 235 3.73 -18.64 -6.63
C GLY A 235 2.51 -19.55 -6.86
N CYS A 236 1.30 -19.02 -6.71
CA CYS A 236 0.02 -19.62 -7.14
C CYS A 236 -0.50 -20.83 -6.34
N ASN A 237 0.15 -21.22 -5.23
CA ASN A 237 -0.36 -22.28 -4.35
C ASN A 237 0.16 -22.12 -2.91
N ASP A 238 -0.43 -22.88 -1.99
CA ASP A 238 -0.12 -22.78 -0.57
C ASP A 238 1.34 -23.14 -0.24
N VAL A 239 1.94 -24.12 -0.94
CA VAL A 239 3.34 -24.53 -0.73
C VAL A 239 4.29 -23.39 -1.12
N GLU A 240 4.05 -22.77 -2.27
CA GLU A 240 4.85 -21.62 -2.72
C GLU A 240 4.69 -20.41 -1.80
N ALA A 241 3.48 -20.15 -1.30
CA ALA A 241 3.25 -19.08 -0.33
C ALA A 241 4.01 -19.32 0.98
N VAL A 242 3.99 -20.55 1.50
CA VAL A 242 4.77 -20.92 2.70
C VAL A 242 6.27 -20.85 2.42
N ARG A 243 6.73 -21.29 1.25
CA ARG A 243 8.13 -21.17 0.82
C ARG A 243 8.57 -19.70 0.77
N TRP A 244 7.71 -18.83 0.23
CA TRP A 244 7.95 -17.39 0.22
C TRP A 244 8.06 -16.83 1.64
N CYS A 245 7.15 -17.22 2.55
CA CYS A 245 7.23 -16.82 3.96
C CYS A 245 8.55 -17.29 4.61
N ALA A 246 8.99 -18.54 4.35
CA ALA A 246 10.22 -19.11 4.91
C ALA A 246 11.49 -18.38 4.44
N ALA A 247 11.46 -17.78 3.25
CA ALA A 247 12.56 -16.97 2.74
C ALA A 247 12.65 -15.58 3.40
N HIS A 248 11.57 -15.07 4.02
CA HIS A 248 11.48 -13.68 4.48
C HIS A 248 11.17 -13.51 5.98
N VAL A 249 10.71 -14.55 6.66
CA VAL A 249 10.42 -14.48 8.10
C VAL A 249 11.74 -14.40 8.90
N PRO A 250 11.87 -13.51 9.89
CA PRO A 250 13.06 -13.41 10.71
C PRO A 250 13.08 -14.45 11.85
N GLY A 251 14.26 -14.64 12.43
CA GLY A 251 14.45 -15.30 13.74
C GLY A 251 14.03 -16.77 13.79
N ASP A 252 13.60 -17.21 14.97
CA ASP A 252 13.34 -18.62 15.28
C ASP A 252 12.21 -19.22 14.43
N LYS A 253 11.25 -18.39 14.00
CA LYS A 253 10.16 -18.80 13.11
C LYS A 253 10.68 -19.35 11.79
N GLN A 254 11.81 -18.84 11.30
CA GLN A 254 12.39 -19.26 10.02
C GLN A 254 12.76 -20.74 10.04
N TYR A 255 13.48 -21.17 11.07
CA TYR A 255 13.92 -22.56 11.18
C TYR A 255 12.73 -23.51 11.32
N CYS A 256 11.79 -23.21 12.22
CA CYS A 256 10.59 -24.03 12.40
C CYS A 256 9.74 -24.10 11.13
N LEU A 257 9.63 -23.00 10.38
CA LEU A 257 8.88 -22.98 9.14
C LEU A 257 9.56 -23.77 8.02
N GLN A 258 10.89 -23.72 7.93
CA GLN A 258 11.65 -24.54 6.97
C GLN A 258 11.45 -26.04 7.22
N LEU A 259 11.42 -26.47 8.49
CA LEU A 259 11.11 -27.86 8.84
C LEU A 259 9.70 -28.26 8.40
N LEU A 260 8.69 -27.42 8.67
CA LEU A 260 7.32 -27.69 8.23
C LEU A 260 7.20 -27.65 6.70
N LEU A 261 7.88 -26.73 6.02
CA LEU A 261 7.89 -26.68 4.56
C LEU A 261 8.45 -27.97 3.97
N HIS A 262 9.54 -28.49 4.51
CA HIS A 262 10.09 -29.77 4.06
C HIS A 262 9.09 -30.92 4.25
N GLN A 263 8.38 -30.98 5.38
CA GLN A 263 7.33 -31.96 5.63
C GLN A 263 6.13 -31.79 4.68
N LEU A 264 5.74 -30.56 4.39
CA LEU A 264 4.69 -30.25 3.43
C LEU A 264 5.07 -30.73 2.02
N GLU A 265 6.30 -30.51 1.58
CA GLU A 265 6.80 -30.91 0.26
C GLU A 265 6.96 -32.43 0.09
N THR A 266 7.31 -33.14 1.17
CA THR A 266 7.62 -34.58 1.12
C THR A 266 6.47 -35.48 1.54
N GLU A 267 5.72 -35.10 2.57
CA GLU A 267 4.63 -35.89 3.17
C GLU A 267 3.24 -35.33 2.84
N GLY A 268 3.14 -34.03 2.49
CA GLY A 268 1.84 -33.36 2.30
C GLY A 268 1.02 -33.16 3.58
N MET A 269 1.65 -33.31 4.76
CA MET A 269 0.97 -33.36 6.06
C MET A 269 1.21 -32.10 6.91
N VAL A 270 0.87 -30.92 6.38
CA VAL A 270 0.89 -29.66 7.14
C VAL A 270 -0.39 -28.86 6.88
N ASP A 271 -1.07 -28.49 7.95
CA ASP A 271 -2.29 -27.69 7.88
C ASP A 271 -1.96 -26.22 7.68
N ILE A 272 -2.35 -25.67 6.53
CA ILE A 272 -2.20 -24.25 6.22
C ILE A 272 -3.52 -23.53 6.47
N ILE A 273 -3.50 -22.58 7.39
CA ILE A 273 -4.70 -21.87 7.84
C ILE A 273 -4.55 -20.38 7.57
N TYR A 274 -5.46 -19.83 6.77
CA TYR A 274 -5.53 -18.40 6.53
C TYR A 274 -6.30 -17.69 7.64
N LYS A 275 -5.60 -16.78 8.35
CA LYS A 275 -6.16 -15.97 9.43
C LYS A 275 -7.30 -15.08 8.92
N GLU A 276 -8.23 -14.75 9.80
CA GLU A 276 -9.24 -13.73 9.50
C GLU A 276 -8.58 -12.36 9.32
N TYR A 277 -9.07 -11.59 8.34
CA TYR A 277 -8.58 -10.24 8.06
C TYR A 277 -9.62 -9.22 8.55
N PHE A 278 -9.24 -8.42 9.54
CA PHE A 278 -10.15 -7.48 10.18
C PHE A 278 -10.21 -6.17 9.39
N TRP A 279 -11.24 -6.05 8.56
CA TRP A 279 -11.52 -4.88 7.72
C TRP A 279 -12.06 -3.65 8.47
N ASN A 280 -12.24 -3.75 9.80
CA ASN A 280 -12.59 -2.58 10.61
C ASN A 280 -11.50 -1.51 10.45
N LEU A 281 -11.90 -0.24 10.45
CA LEU A 281 -10.99 0.88 10.30
C LEU A 281 -9.93 0.87 11.41
N ASN A 282 -8.69 1.16 11.06
CA ASN A 282 -7.57 1.23 11.98
C ASN A 282 -7.46 2.60 12.66
N VAL A 283 -8.48 2.96 13.41
CA VAL A 283 -8.51 4.19 14.22
C VAL A 283 -7.78 3.98 15.56
N TYR A 284 -7.24 5.05 16.15
CA TYR A 284 -6.91 5.02 17.58
C TYR A 284 -8.16 4.71 18.40
N ASN A 285 -8.02 3.84 19.39
CA ASN A 285 -9.04 3.65 20.43
C ASN A 285 -8.97 4.76 21.47
#